data_AF-A0A5B0PSG3-F1
#
_entry.id   AF-A0A5B0PSG3-F1
#
_cell.length_a   1.000
_cell.length_b   1.000
_cell.length_c   1.000
_cell.angle_alpha   90.00
_cell.angle_beta   90.00
_cell.angle_gamma   90.00
#
_symmetry.space_group_name_H-M   'P 1'
#
loop_
_entity.id
_entity.type
_entity.pdbx_description
1 polymer ?
#
loop_
_entity_poly.entity_id
_entity_poly.type
_entity_poly.pdbx_seq_one_letter_code
_entity_poly.pdbx_strand_id
1 'polypeptide(L)'
;MILKSGANVILTTGGIDDLCLKEFVEAGAMAVRRCKKEDLRRIARCTGGNLVSSLATLDGDEAFNPLDLGACEEVVQERISDDELILIKGTKLHSSASVILRGANGT
;
A
#
# COMPACT_ATOMS: atom_id res chain seq x y z
N MET A 1 4.50 8.11 -13.36
CA MET A 1 3.06 8.45 -13.34
C MET A 1 2.45 8.28 -11.95
N ILE A 2 2.72 7.17 -11.24
CA ILE A 2 2.18 6.91 -9.89
C ILE A 2 2.63 7.97 -8.89
N LEU A 3 3.92 8.32 -8.85
CA LEU A 3 4.40 9.42 -7.98
C LEU A 3 3.78 10.78 -8.33
N LYS A 4 3.46 11.02 -9.61
CA LYS A 4 2.84 12.27 -10.07
C LYS A 4 1.37 12.39 -9.65
N SER A 5 0.70 11.31 -9.27
CA SER A 5 -0.68 11.36 -8.76
C SER A 5 -0.75 11.82 -7.30
N GLY A 6 0.39 11.97 -6.61
CA GLY A 6 0.45 12.32 -5.20
C GLY A 6 0.54 11.12 -4.25
N ALA A 7 0.76 9.91 -4.79
CA ALA A 7 0.95 8.72 -3.96
C ALA A 7 2.26 8.82 -3.15
N ASN A 8 2.15 8.71 -1.83
CA ASN A 8 3.28 8.64 -0.90
C ASN A 8 3.52 7.23 -0.34
N VAL A 9 2.53 6.33 -0.45
CA VAL A 9 2.62 4.92 -0.07
C VAL A 9 2.08 4.05 -1.20
N ILE A 10 2.89 3.10 -1.66
CA ILE A 10 2.59 2.20 -2.77
C ILE A 10 2.66 0.76 -2.26
N LEU A 11 1.56 0.03 -2.41
CA LEU A 11 1.47 -1.39 -2.04
C LEU A 11 1.24 -2.23 -3.30
N THR A 12 2.09 -3.22 -3.55
CA THR A 12 1.96 -4.11 -4.71
C THR A 12 1.89 -5.57 -4.29
N THR A 13 1.15 -6.38 -5.05
CA THR A 13 1.12 -7.84 -4.85
C THR A 13 2.35 -8.55 -5.39
N GLY A 14 3.03 -7.94 -6.36
CA GLY A 14 4.18 -8.49 -7.06
C GLY A 14 5.52 -7.98 -6.54
N GLY A 15 6.57 -8.22 -7.33
CA GLY A 15 7.85 -7.54 -7.13
C GLY A 15 7.78 -6.08 -7.58
N ILE A 16 8.82 -5.33 -7.25
CA ILE A 16 9.13 -4.02 -7.82
C ILE A 16 10.58 -4.12 -8.28
N ASP A 17 10.87 -3.66 -9.48
CA ASP A 17 12.22 -3.63 -10.03
C ASP A 17 13.12 -2.67 -9.22
N ASP A 18 14.41 -2.99 -9.11
CA ASP A 18 15.34 -2.22 -8.29
C ASP A 18 15.53 -0.79 -8.81
N LEU A 19 15.43 -0.57 -10.13
CA LEU A 19 15.46 0.78 -10.70
C LEU A 19 14.27 1.62 -10.21
N CYS A 20 13.07 1.04 -10.22
CA CYS A 20 11.86 1.70 -9.75
C CYS A 20 11.89 1.95 -8.24
N LEU A 21 12.46 1.03 -7.45
CA LEU A 21 12.63 1.22 -6.01
C LEU A 21 13.47 2.46 -5.70
N LYS A 22 14.54 2.69 -6.46
CA LYS A 22 15.37 3.89 -6.31
C LYS A 22 14.55 5.17 -6.56
N GLU A 23 13.72 5.20 -7.59
CA GLU A 23 12.84 6.36 -7.87
C GLU A 23 11.88 6.65 -6.71
N PHE A 24 11.29 5.61 -6.09
CA PHE A 24 10.42 5.79 -4.93
C PHE A 24 11.17 6.39 -3.72
N VAL A 25 12.39 5.91 -3.46
CA VAL A 25 13.23 6.44 -2.37
C VAL A 25 13.61 7.90 -2.62
N GLU A 26 14.04 8.25 -3.84
CA GLU A 26 14.40 9.63 -4.20
C GLU A 26 13.20 10.58 -4.12
N ALA A 27 11.99 10.08 -4.41
CA ALA A 27 10.76 10.83 -4.28
C ALA A 27 10.20 10.89 -2.83
N GLY A 28 10.85 10.21 -1.87
CA GLY A 28 10.38 10.13 -0.49
C GLY A 28 9.07 9.35 -0.32
N ALA A 29 8.80 8.39 -1.23
CA ALA A 29 7.63 7.54 -1.19
C ALA A 29 7.96 6.14 -0.68
N MET A 30 7.08 5.57 0.13
CA MET A 30 7.21 4.22 0.65
C MET A 30 6.68 3.22 -0.38
N ALA A 31 7.51 2.23 -0.75
CA ALA A 31 7.12 1.16 -1.67
C ALA A 31 7.19 -0.20 -0.97
N VAL A 32 6.08 -0.94 -1.00
CA VAL A 32 5.94 -2.25 -0.36
C VAL A 32 5.61 -3.28 -1.43
N ARG A 33 6.49 -4.28 -1.57
CA ARG A 33 6.35 -5.35 -2.55
C ARG A 33 5.82 -6.63 -1.90
N ARG A 34 5.25 -7.52 -2.72
CA ARG A 34 4.77 -8.86 -2.32
C ARG A 34 3.71 -8.86 -1.22
N CYS A 35 2.83 -7.87 -1.21
CA CYS A 35 1.69 -7.81 -0.29
C CYS A 35 0.65 -8.90 -0.61
N LYS A 36 0.00 -9.45 0.41
CA LYS A 36 -1.11 -10.38 0.21
C LYS A 36 -2.30 -9.67 -0.44
N LYS A 37 -2.82 -10.25 -1.53
CA LYS A 37 -3.94 -9.67 -2.30
C LYS A 37 -5.21 -9.48 -1.45
N GLU A 38 -5.47 -10.39 -0.51
CA GLU A 38 -6.62 -10.28 0.39
C GLU A 38 -6.54 -9.06 1.32
N ASP A 39 -5.35 -8.75 1.83
CA ASP A 39 -5.14 -7.61 2.70
C ASP A 39 -5.25 -6.31 1.91
N LEU A 40 -4.70 -6.24 0.69
CA LEU A 40 -4.87 -5.08 -0.18
C LEU A 40 -6.33 -4.80 -0.51
N ARG A 41 -7.15 -5.83 -0.73
CA ARG A 41 -8.60 -5.64 -0.94
C ARG A 41 -9.29 -5.00 0.27
N ARG A 42 -8.91 -5.43 1.49
CA ARG A 42 -9.46 -4.86 2.73
C ARG A 42 -8.98 -3.43 2.92
N ILE A 43 -7.69 -3.18 2.74
CA ILE A 43 -7.09 -1.84 2.85
C ILE A 43 -7.74 -0.88 1.87
N ALA A 44 -7.83 -1.22 0.58
CA ALA A 44 -8.47 -0.40 -0.45
C ALA A 44 -9.90 -0.02 -0.06
N ARG A 45 -10.69 -1.00 0.41
CA ARG A 45 -12.06 -0.75 0.88
C ARG A 45 -12.12 0.20 2.09
N CYS A 46 -11.18 0.10 3.03
CA CYS A 46 -11.17 0.94 4.23
C CYS A 46 -10.66 2.36 3.95
N THR A 47 -9.66 2.51 3.08
CA THR A 47 -9.07 3.81 2.71
C THR A 47 -9.86 4.54 1.62
N GLY A 48 -10.72 3.83 0.89
CA GLY A 48 -11.46 4.35 -0.26
C GLY A 48 -10.67 4.36 -1.57
N GLY A 49 -9.49 3.73 -1.59
CA GLY A 49 -8.73 3.52 -2.82
C GLY A 49 -9.23 2.33 -3.63
N ASN A 50 -8.72 2.20 -4.85
CA ASN A 50 -9.06 1.09 -5.76
C ASN A 50 -7.88 0.12 -5.91
N LEU A 51 -8.18 -1.18 -5.95
CA LEU A 51 -7.19 -2.18 -6.30
C LEU A 51 -7.01 -2.21 -7.82
N VAL A 52 -5.98 -1.54 -8.31
CA VAL A 52 -5.67 -1.44 -9.74
C VAL A 52 -5.02 -2.74 -10.25
N SER A 53 -5.68 -3.43 -11.18
CA SER A 53 -5.17 -4.66 -11.79
C SER A 53 -4.37 -4.44 -13.08
N SER A 54 -4.58 -3.30 -13.74
CA SER A 54 -3.87 -2.89 -14.96
C SER A 54 -3.82 -1.37 -15.02
N LEU A 55 -2.72 -0.82 -15.53
CA LEU A 55 -2.53 0.61 -15.79
C LEU A 55 -2.93 1.00 -17.21
N ALA A 56 -3.34 0.03 -18.03
CA ALA A 56 -3.82 0.27 -19.38
C ALA A 56 -5.16 1.00 -19.38
N THR A 57 -5.24 2.06 -20.17
CA THR A 57 -6.47 2.81 -20.45
C THR A 57 -7.19 2.23 -21.67
N LEU A 58 -8.44 2.64 -21.89
CA LEU A 58 -9.24 2.21 -23.05
C LEU A 58 -8.61 2.66 -24.39
N ASP A 59 -7.83 3.73 -24.36
CA ASP A 59 -7.18 4.32 -25.54
C ASP A 59 -5.82 3.66 -25.86
N GLY A 60 -5.39 2.68 -25.05
CA GLY A 60 -4.15 1.93 -25.25
C GLY A 60 -2.91 2.54 -24.59
N ASP A 61 -3.05 3.70 -23.95
CA ASP A 61 -2.00 4.34 -23.16
C ASP A 61 -1.95 3.80 -21.72
N GLU A 62 -0.83 4.03 -21.03
CA GLU A 62 -0.68 3.74 -19.60
C GLU A 62 -0.92 4.99 -18.75
N ALA A 63 -1.86 4.93 -17.81
CA ALA A 63 -2.13 6.01 -16.87
C ALA A 63 -2.54 5.47 -15.49
N PHE A 64 -2.34 6.31 -14.48
CA PHE A 64 -2.84 6.06 -13.13
C PHE A 64 -3.78 7.20 -12.72
N ASN A 65 -5.02 6.86 -12.37
CA ASN A 65 -6.01 7.87 -11.98
C ASN A 65 -5.81 8.26 -10.50
N PRO A 66 -5.63 9.56 -10.17
CA PRO A 66 -5.54 10.00 -8.78
C PRO A 66 -6.76 9.61 -7.92
N LEU A 67 -7.93 9.40 -8.54
CA LEU A 67 -9.14 8.94 -7.84
C LEU A 67 -9.02 7.50 -7.32
N ASP A 68 -8.04 6.72 -7.78
CA ASP A 68 -7.79 5.37 -7.28
C ASP A 68 -6.98 5.38 -5.96
N LEU A 69 -6.52 6.55 -5.50
CA LEU A 69 -5.79 6.69 -4.24
C LEU A 69 -6.72 6.58 -3.03
N GLY A 70 -6.29 5.79 -2.05
CA GLY A 70 -6.92 5.75 -0.73
C GLY A 70 -6.37 6.83 0.20
N ALA A 71 -7.15 7.20 1.20
CA ALA A 71 -6.76 8.14 2.24
C ALA A 71 -6.77 7.51 3.64
N CYS A 72 -5.75 7.85 4.41
CA CYS A 72 -5.62 7.49 5.83
C CYS A 72 -4.90 8.62 6.58
N GLU A 73 -4.86 8.54 7.91
CA GLU A 73 -4.19 9.55 8.73
C GLU A 73 -2.68 9.34 8.75
N GLU A 74 -2.26 8.09 8.89
CA GLU A 74 -0.85 7.75 8.87
C GLU A 74 -0.60 6.31 8.40
N VAL A 75 0.58 6.12 7.80
CA VAL A 75 1.18 4.82 7.54
C VAL A 75 2.54 4.81 8.19
N VAL A 76 2.77 3.87 9.08
CA VAL A 76 4.01 3.77 9.86
C VAL A 76 4.57 2.37 9.80
N GLN A 77 5.90 2.26 9.79
CA GLN A 77 6.60 1.00 10.01
C GLN A 77 7.00 0.94 11.47
N GLU A 78 6.45 -0.02 12.20
CA GLU A 78 6.74 -0.24 13.62
C GLU A 78 7.36 -1.61 13.81
N ARG A 79 8.44 -1.67 14.57
CA ARG A 79 9.02 -2.93 15.01
C ARG A 79 8.27 -3.43 16.24
N ILE A 80 7.65 -4.59 16.13
CA ILE A 80 6.91 -5.24 17.21
C ILE A 80 7.57 -6.60 17.47
N SER A 81 8.24 -6.72 18.61
CA SER A 81 9.13 -7.84 18.92
C SER A 81 10.31 -7.91 17.93
N ASP A 82 10.42 -8.99 17.17
CA ASP A 82 11.48 -9.23 16.18
C ASP A 82 11.01 -8.95 14.73
N ASP A 83 9.73 -8.65 14.53
CA ASP A 83 9.14 -8.38 13.23
C ASP A 83 8.94 -6.88 12.99
N GLU A 84 9.14 -6.45 11.74
CA GLU A 84 8.76 -5.11 11.28
C GLU A 84 7.40 -5.17 10.58
N LEU A 85 6.44 -4.41 11.10
CA LEU A 85 5.08 -4.38 10.60
C LEU A 85 4.74 -3.00 10.05
N ILE A 86 3.95 -2.98 8.99
CA ILE A 86 3.42 -1.75 8.41
C ILE A 86 1.99 -1.58 8.91
N LEU A 87 1.76 -0.50 9.64
CA LEU A 87 0.48 -0.16 10.23
C LEU A 87 -0.14 1.00 9.45
N ILE A 88 -1.35 0.77 8.94
CA ILE A 88 -2.17 1.80 8.27
C ILE A 88 -3.27 2.19 9.26
N LYS A 89 -3.26 3.44 9.73
CA LYS A 89 -4.14 3.92 10.80
C LYS A 89 -5.00 5.10 10.32
N GLY A 90 -6.19 5.25 10.91
CA GLY A 90 -7.11 6.34 10.60
C GLY A 90 -7.62 6.34 9.16
N THR A 91 -8.07 5.18 8.66
CA THR A 91 -8.63 5.03 7.32
C THR A 91 -9.90 5.86 7.15
N LYS A 92 -10.01 6.64 6.05
CA LYS A 92 -11.03 7.70 5.93
C LYS A 92 -12.42 7.22 5.50
N LEU A 93 -12.54 6.13 4.73
CA LEU A 93 -13.84 5.69 4.21
C LEU A 93 -14.61 4.81 5.20
N HIS A 94 -13.93 3.79 5.75
CA HIS A 94 -14.50 2.91 6.76
C HIS A 94 -13.50 2.72 7.90
N SER A 95 -13.99 2.76 9.14
CA SER A 95 -13.20 2.39 10.31
C SER A 95 -12.86 0.90 10.27
N SER A 96 -11.58 0.56 10.42
CA SER A 96 -11.10 -0.82 10.53
C SER A 96 -10.18 -1.00 11.71
N ALA A 97 -10.12 -2.21 12.26
CA ALA A 97 -9.20 -2.59 13.31
C ALA A 97 -8.56 -3.94 12.99
N SER A 98 -7.31 -4.09 13.43
CA SER A 98 -6.54 -5.33 13.35
C SER A 98 -5.97 -5.63 14.74
N VAL A 99 -5.92 -6.91 15.12
CA VAL A 99 -5.37 -7.34 16.42
C VAL A 99 -4.14 -8.19 16.17
N ILE A 100 -3.03 -7.82 16.79
CA ILE A 100 -1.78 -8.60 16.75
C ILE A 100 -1.78 -9.51 17.97
N LEU A 101 -1.94 -10.82 17.74
CA LEU A 101 -1.84 -11.83 18.79
C LEU A 101 -0.37 -12.16 19.05
N ARG A 102 -0.01 -12.30 20.33
CA ARG A 102 1.33 -12.69 20.76
C ARG A 102 1.23 -13.89 21.69
N GLY A 103 1.98 -14.94 21.37
CA GLY A 103 2.09 -16.17 22.15
C GLY A 103 3.56 -16.52 22.41
N ALA A 104 3.81 -17.41 23.37
CA ALA A 104 5.17 -17.80 23.73
C ALA A 104 5.88 -18.63 22.65
N ASN A 105 5.12 -19.41 21.87
CA ASN A 105 5.65 -20.32 20.87
C ASN A 105 4.91 -20.11 19.53
N GLY A 106 5.65 -20.00 18.43
CA GLY A 106 5.13 -20.18 17.08
C GLY A 106 5.41 -21.61 16.65
N THR A 107 4.37 -22.38 16.35
CA THR A 107 4.51 -23.70 15.70
C THR A 107 5.03 -23.55 14.29
#